data_AF-A0A9K3DC11-F1
#
_entry.id   AF-A0A9K3DC11-F1
#
_cell.length_a   1.000
_cell.length_b   1.000
_cell.length_c   1.000
_cell.angle_alpha   90.00
_cell.angle_beta   90.00
_cell.angle_gamma   90.00
#
_symmetry.space_group_name_H-M   'P 1'
#
loop_
_entity.id
_entity.type
_entity.pdbx_description
1 polymer ?
#
loop_
_entity_poly.entity_id
_entity_poly.type
_entity_poly.pdbx_seq_one_letter_code
_entity_poly.pdbx_strand_id
1 'polypeptide(L)' 'GRLVVPLKKGFASHYWERLVLACIGDQFNGDLREEIRGLQLSIRDGFDLIYLWIRNSSPEAVAAVKA' A
#
# COMPACT_ATOMS: atom_id res chain seq x y z
N GLY A 1 -12.14 -1.14 -0.81
CA GLY A 1 -11.63 -2.23 0.06
C GLY A 1 -10.25 -1.91 0.60
N ARG A 2 -9.49 -2.90 1.10
CA ARG A 2 -8.10 -2.70 1.53
C ARG A 2 -7.20 -3.87 1.11
N LEU A 3 -5.97 -3.55 0.71
CA LEU A 3 -4.90 -4.52 0.56
C LEU A 3 -4.06 -4.54 1.83
N VAL A 4 -3.60 -5.73 2.21
CA VAL A 4 -2.78 -5.92 3.41
C VAL A 4 -1.50 -6.64 3.00
N VAL A 5 -0.36 -6.03 3.31
CA VAL A 5 0.96 -6.60 3.06
C VAL A 5 1.65 -6.80 4.41
N PRO A 6 1.87 -8.06 4.84
CA PRO A 6 2.67 -8.34 6.02
C PRO A 6 4.15 -8.14 5.72
N LEU A 7 4.86 -7.53 6.66
CA LEU A 7 6.29 -7.26 6.59
C LEU A 7 7.00 -7.93 7.77
N LYS A 8 8.19 -8.46 7.50
CA LYS A 8 9.13 -8.84 8.55
C LYS A 8 9.59 -7.57 9.29
N LYS A 9 9.95 -7.73 10.56
CA LYS A 9 10.52 -6.64 11.36
C LYS A 9 11.75 -6.03 10.72
N GLY A 10 11.90 -4.73 10.92
CA GLY A 10 13.00 -3.93 10.37
C GLY A 10 12.77 -3.38 8.97
N PHE A 11 11.75 -3.85 8.25
CA PHE A 11 11.46 -3.38 6.89
C PHE A 11 10.38 -2.29 6.82
N ALA A 12 9.62 -2.08 7.89
CA ALA A 12 8.47 -1.17 7.91
C ALA A 12 8.83 0.26 7.49
N SER A 13 9.89 0.84 8.03
CA SER A 13 10.31 2.21 7.73
C SER A 13 10.64 2.39 6.24
N HIS A 14 11.39 1.46 5.66
CA HIS A 14 11.80 1.54 4.25
C HIS A 14 10.61 1.48 3.29
N TYR A 15 9.71 0.52 3.47
CA TYR A 15 8.53 0.40 2.60
C TYR A 15 7.53 1.51 2.85
N TRP A 16 7.35 1.95 4.09
CA TRP A 16 6.47 3.06 4.42
C TRP A 16 6.91 4.35 3.74
N GLU A 17 8.19 4.72 3.87
CA GLU A 17 8.72 5.94 3.24
C GLU A 17 8.55 5.91 1.73
N ARG A 18 8.93 4.80 1.07
CA ARG A 18 8.79 4.65 -0.38
C ARG A 18 7.34 4.76 -0.84
N LEU A 19 6.40 4.17 -0.12
CA LEU A 19 4.97 4.22 -0.47
C LEU A 19 4.39 5.62 -0.28
N VAL A 20 4.75 6.31 0.82
CA VAL A 20 4.32 7.69 1.04
C VAL A 20 4.86 8.61 -0.05
N LEU A 21 6.14 8.49 -0.40
CA LEU A 21 6.77 9.25 -1.48
C LEU A 21 6.12 8.96 -2.83
N ALA A 22 5.81 7.69 -3.12
CA ALA A 22 5.09 7.32 -4.35
C ALA A 22 3.66 7.91 -4.38
N CYS A 23 2.96 7.98 -3.25
CA CYS A 23 1.62 8.58 -3.14
C CYS A 23 1.65 10.09 -3.40
N ILE A 24 2.53 10.82 -2.72
CA ILE A 24 2.58 12.29 -2.87
C ILE A 24 3.26 12.72 -4.17
N GLY A 25 4.19 11.90 -4.68
CA GLY A 25 4.93 12.11 -5.92
C GLY A 25 4.21 11.59 -7.16
N ASP A 26 2.98 11.09 -6.98
CA ASP A 26 2.11 10.68 -8.07
C ASP A 26 2.70 9.58 -8.98
N GLN A 27 3.36 8.60 -8.36
CA GLN A 27 4.13 7.57 -9.08
C GLN A 27 3.32 6.29 -9.36
N PHE A 28 2.02 6.28 -9.06
CA PHE A 28 1.16 5.14 -9.36
C PHE A 28 0.69 5.21 -10.81
N ASN A 29 0.91 4.13 -11.56
CA ASN A 29 0.59 4.08 -12.99
C ASN A 29 -0.93 3.97 -13.24
N GLY A 30 -1.40 4.68 -14.26
CA GLY A 30 -2.77 4.55 -14.79
C GLY A 30 -3.86 4.89 -13.76
N ASP A 31 -4.95 4.12 -13.80
CA ASP A 31 -6.15 4.36 -12.98
C ASP A 31 -5.93 4.10 -11.47
N LEU A 32 -4.83 3.46 -11.09
CA LEU A 32 -4.51 3.15 -9.69
C LEU A 32 -4.41 4.40 -8.81
N ARG A 33 -3.99 5.52 -9.39
CA ARG A 33 -3.89 6.79 -8.71
C ARG A 33 -5.23 7.24 -8.11
N GLU A 34 -6.30 7.18 -8.88
CA GLU A 34 -7.64 7.63 -8.45
C GLU A 34 -8.31 6.63 -7.49
N GLU A 35 -7.85 5.38 -7.55
CA GLU A 35 -8.30 4.30 -6.70
C GLU A 35 -7.71 4.40 -5.28
N ILE A 36 -6.47 4.87 -5.13
CA ILE A 36 -5.83 4.98 -3.81
C ILE A 36 -6.47 6.09 -2.97
N ARG A 37 -6.89 5.73 -1.75
CA ARG A 37 -7.50 6.64 -0.77
C ARG A 37 -6.64 6.90 0.43
N GLY A 38 -5.67 6.03 0.68
CA GLY A 38 -4.73 6.25 1.76
C GLY A 38 -3.87 5.04 2.05
N LEU A 39 -2.89 5.29 2.89
CA LEU A 39 -1.97 4.31 3.44
C LEU A 39 -2.12 4.29 4.95
N GLN A 40 -1.95 3.11 5.55
CA GLN A 40 -1.87 2.96 6.99
C GLN A 40 -0.78 1.93 7.34
N LEU A 41 0.06 2.25 8.32
CA LEU A 41 1.06 1.34 8.88
C LEU A 41 0.61 0.90 10.29
N SER A 42 0.66 -0.40 10.56
CA SER A 42 0.44 -0.98 11.89
C SER A 42 1.69 -1.72 12.33
N ILE A 43 2.37 -1.16 13.34
CA ILE A 43 3.53 -1.78 13.97
C ILE A 43 3.04 -2.72 15.08
N ARG A 44 3.43 -3.99 15.04
CA ARG A 44 2.97 -5.01 16.00
C ARG A 44 4.14 -5.73 16.65
N ASP A 45 3.89 -6.72 17.49
CA ASP A 45 4.98 -7.61 17.91
C ASP A 45 5.20 -8.71 16.85
N GLY A 46 6.46 -9.09 16.60
CA GLY A 46 6.85 -10.12 15.63
C GLY A 46 6.73 -9.79 14.13
N PHE A 47 5.83 -8.90 13.72
CA PHE A 47 5.70 -8.45 12.33
C PHE A 47 5.06 -7.05 12.23
N ASP A 48 5.08 -6.46 11.04
CA ASP A 48 4.41 -5.20 10.72
C ASP A 48 3.41 -5.40 9.59
N LEU A 49 2.38 -4.55 9.50
CA LEU A 49 1.41 -4.58 8.41
C LEU A 49 1.32 -3.23 7.73
N ILE A 50 1.38 -3.23 6.40
CA ILE A 50 1.00 -2.08 5.58
C ILE A 50 -0.37 -2.32 4.97
N TYR A 51 -1.22 -1.31 5.05
CA TYR A 51 -2.54 -1.26 4.45
C TYR A 51 -2.56 -0.23 3.34
N LEU A 52 -3.04 -0.64 2.16
CA LEU A 52 -3.41 0.27 1.08
C LEU A 52 -4.94 0.30 0.98
N TRP A 53 -5.52 1.47 1.19
CA TRP A 53 -6.95 1.69 1.09
C TRP A 53 -7.28 2.10 -0.34
N ILE A 54 -8.16 1.32 -0.99
CA ILE A 54 -8.56 1.53 -2.38
C ILE A 54 -10.07 1.69 -2.48
N ARG A 55 -10.55 2.56 -3.39
CA ARG A 55 -11.99 2.80 -3.61
C ARG A 55 -12.66 1.49 -4.02
N ASN A 56 -12.19 0.89 -5.12
CA ASN A 56 -12.66 -0.38 -5.64
C ASN A 56 -11.64 -1.47 -5.32
N SER A 57 -12.11 -2.53 -4.66
CA SER A 57 -11.29 -3.74 -4.45
C SER A 57 -11.68 -4.82 -5.44
N SER A 58 -11.95 -4.45 -6.70
CA SER A 58 -12.17 -5.45 -7.73
C SER A 58 -10.90 -6.29 -7.90
N PRO A 59 -11.02 -7.58 -8.25
CA PRO A 59 -9.87 -8.46 -8.43
C PRO A 59 -8.84 -7.90 -9.42
N GLU A 60 -9.28 -7.19 -10.47
CA GLU A 60 -8.39 -6.57 -11.44
C GLU A 60 -7.57 -5.42 -10.83
N ALA A 61 -8.20 -4.54 -10.05
CA ALA A 61 -7.51 -3.43 -9.38
C ALA A 61 -6.49 -3.94 -8.35
N VAL A 62 -6.82 -5.04 -7.66
CA VAL A 62 -5.92 -5.71 -6.71
C VAL A 62 -4.73 -6.35 -7.42
N ALA A 63 -4.93 -6.93 -8.61
CA ALA A 63 -3.86 -7.53 -9.40
C ALA A 63 -2.88 -6.46 -9.94
N ALA A 64 -3.39 -5.30 -10.36
CA ALA A 64 -2.58 -4.21 -10.89
C ALA A 64 -1.60 -3.61 -9.85
N VAL A 65 -1.90 -3.69 -8.56
CA VAL A 65 -0.98 -3.25 -7.48
C VAL A 65 0.16 -4.26 -7.22
N LYS A 66 -0.03 -5.52 -7.60
CA LYS A 66 0.94 -6.60 -7.34
C LYS A 66 1.96 -6.82 -8.47
N ALA A 67 1.69 -6.28 -9.66
CA ALA A 67 2.56 -6.37 -10.84
C ALA A 67 3.63 -5.27 -10.82
#